data_AF-A0A815TB34-F1
#
_entry.id   AF-A0A815TB34-F1
#
_cell.length_a   1.000
_cell.length_b   1.000
_cell.length_c   1.000
_cell.angle_alpha   90.00
_cell.angle_beta   90.00
_cell.angle_gamma   90.00
#
_symmetry.space_group_name_H-M   'P 1'
#
loop_
_entity.id
_entity.type
_entity.pdbx_description
1 polymer ?
#
loop_
_entity_poly.entity_id
_entity_poly.type
_entity_poly.pdbx_seq_one_letter_code
_entity_poly.pdbx_strand_id
1 'polypeptide(L)'
;MSHIEEEFLKIENERGWNTLFHKLSNDHNIKTVNKKANIALLNINRGLNRFRDVLPYDETRVCLIRGSNDYINANYVQVPSAHRKYILTQGPLETTSNHFWQMIWEQNSRVIIMLTHLVEKGCNKCWLYYPDYDNASELTYDDVDLKVVFTSERQYRHYTQRKFELINLLTGESRLIIHWSDFDWPDHGAPSNPEPFLQLLSDVRYCGAFDPEYGAPILHCSAGIGRSGTFVLVDSILKMLAHTQNPSDVSLVDILAHIRTQRGGLIQTAEQLRFSYRAIIAGLKVLNELEQSEKPFVDCDMNLSSESESEDDGENFNYKKHPKQCGRQNNIMPNGRLCENCEDINCELMKRADSTPSSYHPSPKTTHRLISASGSRVSSEDLKSYPQSSKIITPQDVETSLRLRQERLLRQETLERKVHDLKNKFQRQSSYNEATLFTLLTTKYRYPFLI
;
A
#
# COMPACT_ATOMS: atom_id res chain seq x y z
N MET A 1 -14.40 -22.56 -9.13
CA MET A 1 -14.62 -21.14 -9.49
C MET A 1 -15.21 -20.48 -8.25
N SER A 2 -14.72 -19.32 -7.82
CA SER A 2 -15.30 -18.62 -6.66
C SER A 2 -16.49 -17.78 -7.10
N HIS A 3 -17.39 -17.41 -6.17
CA HIS A 3 -18.52 -16.52 -6.48
C HIS A 3 -18.06 -15.16 -7.01
N ILE A 4 -16.90 -14.66 -6.55
CA ILE A 4 -16.27 -13.43 -7.06
C ILE A 4 -15.83 -13.60 -8.53
N GLU A 5 -15.31 -14.78 -8.88
CA GLU A 5 -14.92 -15.09 -10.27
C GLU A 5 -16.15 -15.19 -11.18
N GLU A 6 -17.24 -15.77 -10.69
CA GLU A 6 -18.53 -15.82 -11.40
C GLU A 6 -19.13 -14.41 -11.60
N GLU A 7 -19.16 -13.59 -10.55
CA GLU A 7 -19.61 -12.20 -10.61
C GLU A 7 -18.77 -11.40 -11.61
N PHE A 8 -17.44 -11.53 -11.56
CA PHE A 8 -16.52 -10.90 -12.49
C PHE A 8 -16.82 -11.28 -13.95
N LEU A 9 -16.95 -12.58 -14.24
CA LEU A 9 -17.23 -13.05 -15.60
C LEU A 9 -18.58 -12.55 -16.11
N LYS A 10 -19.59 -12.49 -15.24
CA LYS A 10 -20.90 -11.92 -15.58
C LYS A 10 -20.78 -10.45 -16.00
N ILE A 11 -20.14 -9.63 -15.16
CA ILE A 11 -19.95 -8.19 -15.44
C ILE A 11 -19.12 -8.01 -16.72
N GLU A 12 -18.06 -8.80 -16.91
CA GLU A 12 -17.18 -8.73 -18.08
C GLU A 12 -17.95 -9.06 -19.37
N ASN A 13 -18.72 -10.15 -19.37
CA ASN A 13 -19.52 -10.59 -20.52
C ASN A 13 -20.60 -9.58 -20.90
N GLU A 14 -21.22 -8.94 -19.90
CA GLU A 14 -22.23 -7.90 -20.09
C GLU A 14 -21.61 -6.52 -20.40
N ARG A 15 -20.28 -6.39 -20.40
CA ARG A 15 -19.56 -5.10 -20.47
C ARG A 15 -20.06 -4.09 -19.43
N GLY A 16 -20.42 -4.58 -18.25
CA GLY A 16 -21.18 -3.87 -17.23
C GLY A 16 -20.36 -3.00 -16.26
N TRP A 17 -19.04 -2.91 -16.40
CA TRP A 17 -18.16 -2.23 -15.43
C TRP A 17 -18.52 -0.76 -15.19
N ASN A 18 -18.77 0.00 -16.26
CA ASN A 18 -19.17 1.40 -16.13
C ASN A 18 -20.54 1.52 -15.44
N THR A 19 -21.51 0.69 -15.82
CA THR A 19 -22.84 0.65 -15.21
C THR A 19 -22.77 0.34 -13.72
N LEU A 20 -22.01 -0.68 -13.32
CA LEU A 20 -21.79 -1.04 -11.93
C LEU A 20 -21.11 0.11 -11.17
N PHE A 21 -20.04 0.68 -11.73
CA PHE A 21 -19.31 1.77 -11.08
C PHE A 21 -20.18 3.02 -10.89
N HIS A 22 -21.00 3.37 -11.87
CA HIS A 22 -21.98 4.46 -11.75
C HIS A 22 -23.03 4.17 -10.68
N LYS A 23 -23.58 2.96 -10.64
CA LYS A 23 -24.52 2.53 -9.60
C LYS A 23 -23.90 2.69 -8.21
N LEU A 24 -22.69 2.18 -8.00
CA LEU A 24 -21.98 2.28 -6.72
C LEU A 24 -21.67 3.73 -6.33
N SER A 25 -21.41 4.59 -7.31
CA SER A 25 -21.21 6.03 -7.06
C SER A 25 -22.51 6.71 -6.64
N ASN A 26 -23.64 6.37 -7.26
CA ASN A 26 -24.95 6.88 -6.86
C ASN A 26 -25.37 6.39 -5.47
N ASP A 27 -25.22 5.09 -5.21
CA ASP A 27 -25.51 4.48 -3.91
C ASP A 27 -24.62 5.08 -2.81
N HIS A 28 -23.36 5.36 -3.13
CA HIS A 28 -22.44 6.06 -2.23
C HIS A 28 -22.98 7.45 -1.87
N ASN A 29 -23.34 8.27 -2.87
CA ASN A 29 -23.86 9.63 -2.64
C ASN A 29 -25.09 9.62 -1.73
N ILE A 30 -25.98 8.63 -1.88
CA ILE A 30 -27.15 8.45 -1.00
C ILE A 30 -26.70 8.08 0.42
N LYS A 31 -25.81 7.09 0.57
CA LYS A 31 -25.33 6.60 1.88
C LYS A 31 -24.50 7.65 2.65
N THR A 32 -23.86 8.59 1.95
CA THR A 32 -23.00 9.61 2.57
C THR A 32 -23.58 11.02 2.51
N VAL A 33 -24.86 11.18 2.19
CA VAL A 33 -25.53 12.50 2.13
C VAL A 33 -25.38 13.30 3.42
N ASN A 34 -25.27 12.62 4.56
CA ASN A 34 -25.13 13.25 5.88
C ASN A 34 -23.67 13.45 6.33
N LYS A 35 -22.69 12.97 5.55
CA LYS A 35 -21.26 13.11 5.89
C LYS A 35 -20.82 14.54 5.65
N LYS A 36 -20.15 15.14 6.63
CA LYS A 36 -19.71 16.54 6.57
C LYS A 36 -18.19 16.62 6.47
N ALA A 37 -17.71 17.72 5.90
CA ALA A 37 -16.29 18.05 5.81
C ALA A 37 -16.06 19.52 6.22
N ASN A 38 -16.77 19.99 7.25
CA ASN A 38 -16.78 21.39 7.65
C ASN A 38 -15.40 21.87 8.08
N ILE A 39 -14.65 21.02 8.80
CA ILE A 39 -13.31 21.38 9.27
C ILE A 39 -12.37 21.59 8.07
N ALA A 40 -12.47 20.73 7.06
CA ALA A 40 -11.68 20.84 5.84
C ALA A 40 -12.00 22.10 5.02
N LEU A 41 -13.23 22.62 5.13
CA LEU A 41 -13.72 23.77 4.39
C LEU A 41 -13.41 25.13 5.06
N LEU A 42 -12.94 25.12 6.31
CA LEU A 42 -12.53 26.34 7.01
C LEU A 42 -11.45 27.08 6.20
N ASN A 43 -11.53 28.41 6.17
CA ASN A 43 -10.61 29.25 5.39
C ASN A 43 -9.13 28.98 5.74
N ILE A 44 -8.84 28.75 7.03
CA ILE A 44 -7.49 28.43 7.53
C ILE A 44 -6.94 27.08 6.99
N ASN A 45 -7.82 26.15 6.59
CA ASN A 45 -7.46 24.80 6.16
C ASN A 45 -7.44 24.63 4.64
N ARG A 46 -7.94 25.60 3.87
CA ARG A 46 -7.98 25.52 2.40
C ARG A 46 -6.62 25.26 1.78
N GLY A 47 -5.57 25.90 2.30
CA GLY A 47 -4.19 25.71 1.83
C GLY A 47 -3.54 24.37 2.24
N LEU A 48 -4.19 23.60 3.10
CA LEU A 48 -3.72 22.29 3.58
C LEU A 48 -4.33 21.13 2.74
N ASN A 49 -5.24 21.45 1.82
CA ASN A 49 -5.87 20.48 0.91
C ASN A 49 -5.23 20.54 -0.48
N ARG A 50 -4.75 19.39 -0.97
CA ARG A 50 -4.21 19.28 -2.32
C ARG A 50 -5.29 19.45 -3.39
N PHE A 51 -6.49 18.94 -3.13
CA PHE A 51 -7.64 19.00 -4.03
C PHE A 51 -8.83 19.59 -3.30
N ARG A 52 -9.60 20.45 -4.00
CA ARG A 52 -10.76 21.16 -3.42
C ARG A 52 -11.95 20.23 -3.18
N ASP A 53 -12.01 19.14 -3.94
CA ASP A 53 -13.10 18.16 -4.01
C ASP A 53 -12.77 16.85 -3.29
N VAL A 54 -11.55 16.70 -2.76
CA VAL A 54 -11.14 15.52 -1.97
C VAL A 54 -10.88 15.96 -0.54
N LEU A 55 -11.92 15.92 0.29
CA LEU A 55 -11.90 16.39 1.67
C LEU A 55 -12.17 15.24 2.63
N PRO A 56 -11.51 15.21 3.82
CA PRO A 56 -11.78 14.21 4.83
C PRO A 56 -13.15 14.46 5.47
N TYR A 57 -13.88 13.38 5.76
CA TYR A 57 -15.09 13.50 6.59
C TYR A 57 -14.73 13.88 8.02
N ASP A 58 -15.50 14.78 8.62
CA ASP A 58 -15.28 15.29 9.98
C ASP A 58 -15.31 14.15 11.01
N GLU A 59 -16.18 13.15 10.84
CA GLU A 59 -16.35 12.09 11.84
C GLU A 59 -15.20 11.08 11.90
N THR A 60 -14.44 10.94 10.82
CA THR A 60 -13.38 9.93 10.68
C THR A 60 -12.02 10.54 10.40
N ARG A 61 -11.91 11.88 10.38
CA ARG A 61 -10.63 12.55 10.15
C ARG A 61 -9.63 12.19 11.24
N VAL A 62 -8.35 12.20 10.89
CA VAL A 62 -7.28 12.21 11.89
C VAL A 62 -7.16 13.63 12.44
N CYS A 63 -7.09 13.76 13.76
CA CYS A 63 -6.86 15.03 14.44
C CYS A 63 -5.42 15.03 14.97
N LEU A 64 -4.65 16.05 14.60
CA LEU A 64 -3.32 16.26 15.18
C LEU A 64 -3.46 16.71 16.64
N ILE A 65 -2.61 16.19 17.51
CA ILE A 65 -2.68 16.41 18.95
C ILE A 65 -1.91 17.67 19.35
N ARG A 66 -0.72 17.87 18.78
CA ARG A 66 0.11 19.05 19.05
C ARG A 66 -0.13 20.15 18.01
N GLY A 67 0.19 21.38 18.39
CA GLY A 67 0.04 22.56 17.54
C GLY A 67 -1.30 23.28 17.71
N SER A 68 -1.46 24.40 17.01
CA SER A 68 -2.65 25.26 17.10
C SER A 68 -3.78 24.86 16.15
N ASN A 69 -3.49 24.02 15.16
CA ASN A 69 -4.44 23.53 14.17
C ASN A 69 -4.40 22.00 14.14
N ASP A 70 -5.53 21.35 14.45
CA ASP A 70 -5.63 19.89 14.51
C ASP A 70 -5.83 19.23 13.13
N TYR A 71 -5.84 20.03 12.05
CA TYR A 71 -6.26 19.59 10.74
C TYR A 71 -5.14 18.97 9.90
N ILE A 72 -5.42 17.77 9.39
CA ILE A 72 -4.71 17.14 8.29
C ILE A 72 -5.74 16.44 7.38
N ASN A 73 -5.51 16.43 6.06
CA ASN A 73 -6.38 15.70 5.12
C ASN A 73 -6.11 14.19 5.18
N ALA A 74 -6.59 13.55 6.23
CA ALA A 74 -6.46 12.12 6.45
C ALA A 74 -7.72 11.57 7.14
N ASN A 75 -8.08 10.32 6.86
CA ASN A 75 -9.16 9.62 7.55
C ASN A 75 -8.70 8.25 8.04
N TYR A 76 -9.19 7.85 9.22
CA TYR A 76 -9.20 6.45 9.60
C TYR A 76 -10.16 5.68 8.68
N VAL A 77 -9.69 4.55 8.16
CA VAL A 77 -10.51 3.61 7.39
C VAL A 77 -10.35 2.22 7.98
N GLN A 78 -11.44 1.65 8.46
CA GLN A 78 -11.47 0.38 9.17
C GLN A 78 -12.35 -0.62 8.43
N VAL A 79 -11.91 -1.87 8.41
CA VAL A 79 -12.71 -3.01 7.94
C VAL A 79 -12.70 -4.05 9.07
N PRO A 80 -13.65 -3.95 10.03
CA PRO A 80 -13.65 -4.80 11.22
C PRO A 80 -13.67 -6.29 10.91
N SER A 81 -14.45 -6.71 9.91
CA SER A 81 -14.52 -8.11 9.45
C SER A 81 -13.17 -8.66 8.96
N ALA A 82 -12.28 -7.79 8.48
CA ALA A 82 -10.93 -8.15 8.05
C ALA A 82 -9.88 -7.97 9.15
N HIS A 83 -10.26 -7.44 10.33
CA HIS A 83 -9.33 -6.95 11.35
C HIS A 83 -8.28 -6.01 10.74
N ARG A 84 -8.74 -5.06 9.92
CA ARG A 84 -7.88 -4.07 9.25
C ARG A 84 -8.25 -2.67 9.65
N LYS A 85 -7.22 -1.85 9.88
CA LYS A 85 -7.31 -0.41 10.11
C LYS A 85 -6.20 0.26 9.32
N TYR A 86 -6.53 1.39 8.72
CA TYR A 86 -5.64 2.20 7.89
C TYR A 86 -5.82 3.68 8.23
N ILE A 87 -4.82 4.48 7.92
CA ILE A 87 -4.98 5.93 7.75
C ILE A 87 -4.75 6.25 6.28
N LEU A 88 -5.79 6.73 5.60
CA LEU A 88 -5.69 7.18 4.21
C LEU A 88 -5.54 8.69 4.17
N THR A 89 -4.55 9.18 3.44
CA THR A 89 -4.22 10.60 3.38
C THR A 89 -3.85 11.02 1.96
N GLN A 90 -3.90 12.32 1.68
CA GLN A 90 -3.37 12.87 0.43
C GLN A 90 -1.83 12.77 0.40
N GLY A 91 -1.24 12.83 -0.79
CA GLY A 91 0.19 13.04 -0.94
C GLY A 91 0.59 14.38 -0.32
N PRO A 92 1.53 14.41 0.64
CA PRO A 92 1.89 15.64 1.34
C PRO A 92 2.17 16.81 0.41
N LEU A 93 1.76 18.01 0.83
CA LEU A 93 2.22 19.28 0.26
C LEU A 93 3.52 19.67 0.97
N GLU A 94 4.28 20.58 0.38
CA GLU A 94 5.43 21.20 1.04
C GLU A 94 5.05 21.75 2.42
N THR A 95 3.92 22.48 2.47
CA THR A 95 3.36 23.11 3.68
C THR A 95 2.70 22.14 4.66
N THR A 96 2.58 20.85 4.34
CA THR A 96 1.96 19.84 5.21
C THR A 96 2.87 18.65 5.47
N SER A 97 4.15 18.73 5.08
CA SER A 97 5.12 17.66 5.28
C SER A 97 5.41 17.42 6.76
N ASN A 98 5.55 18.52 7.51
CA ASN A 98 5.58 18.58 8.98
C ASN A 98 4.39 17.85 9.63
N HIS A 99 3.15 18.20 9.24
CA HIS A 99 1.92 17.61 9.77
C HIS A 99 1.83 16.12 9.46
N PHE A 100 2.34 15.68 8.31
CA PHE A 100 2.35 14.27 7.92
C PHE A 100 3.25 13.44 8.84
N TRP A 101 4.46 13.89 9.14
CA TRP A 101 5.34 13.21 10.09
C TRP A 101 4.85 13.30 11.53
N GLN A 102 4.26 14.43 11.91
CA GLN A 102 3.57 14.57 13.19
C GLN A 102 2.46 13.53 13.35
N MET A 103 1.61 13.37 12.33
CA MET A 103 0.57 12.34 12.32
C MET A 103 1.19 10.94 12.49
N ILE A 104 2.24 10.60 11.76
CA ILE A 104 2.91 9.29 11.89
C ILE A 104 3.40 9.05 13.32
N TRP A 105 4.02 10.06 13.94
CA TRP A 105 4.48 9.98 15.32
C TRP A 105 3.33 9.78 16.31
N GLU A 106 2.32 10.65 16.25
CA GLU A 106 1.18 10.64 17.18
C GLU A 106 0.33 9.38 17.06
N GLN A 107 0.22 8.83 15.84
CA GLN A 107 -0.54 7.61 15.58
C GLN A 107 0.25 6.34 15.83
N ASN A 108 1.54 6.43 16.23
CA ASN A 108 2.44 5.29 16.39
C ASN A 108 2.48 4.41 15.12
N SER A 109 2.37 5.02 13.94
CA SER A 109 2.35 4.31 12.66
C SER A 109 3.77 3.91 12.27
N ARG A 110 4.00 2.62 12.00
CA ARG A 110 5.31 2.10 11.60
C ARG A 110 5.52 2.04 10.10
N VAL A 111 4.44 1.89 9.33
CA VAL A 111 4.52 1.62 7.89
C VAL A 111 3.83 2.72 7.09
N ILE A 112 4.49 3.17 6.03
CA ILE A 112 3.97 4.08 5.03
C ILE A 112 3.93 3.36 3.68
N ILE A 113 2.84 3.52 2.95
CA ILE A 113 2.63 2.94 1.62
C ILE A 113 2.28 4.09 0.68
N MET A 114 3.21 4.40 -0.22
CA MET A 114 3.14 5.46 -1.22
C MET A 114 2.90 4.85 -2.60
N LEU A 115 1.69 5.02 -3.15
CA LEU A 115 1.28 4.45 -4.43
C LEU A 115 1.35 5.46 -5.58
N THR A 116 2.17 6.50 -5.48
CA THR A 116 2.34 7.55 -6.50
C THR A 116 3.80 7.93 -6.59
N HIS A 117 4.23 8.39 -7.77
CA HIS A 117 5.51 9.10 -7.88
C HIS A 117 5.33 10.56 -7.46
N LEU A 118 6.43 11.26 -7.19
CA LEU A 118 6.41 12.68 -6.86
C LEU A 118 5.84 13.51 -8.01
N VAL A 119 6.23 13.17 -9.23
CA VAL A 119 5.78 13.79 -10.48
C VAL A 119 5.26 12.71 -11.41
N GLU A 120 4.07 12.91 -11.97
CA GLU A 120 3.50 12.02 -12.99
C GLU A 120 2.94 12.89 -14.11
N LYS A 121 3.28 12.56 -15.37
CA LYS A 121 2.89 13.33 -16.57
C LYS A 121 3.17 14.84 -16.42
N GLY A 122 4.31 15.19 -15.81
CA GLY A 122 4.72 16.58 -15.59
C GLY A 122 3.97 17.31 -14.47
N CYS A 123 3.07 16.64 -13.74
CA CYS A 123 2.32 17.23 -12.63
C CYS A 123 2.84 16.76 -11.28
N ASN A 124 3.02 17.70 -10.34
CA ASN A 124 3.40 17.40 -8.95
C ASN A 124 2.25 16.69 -8.22
N LYS A 125 2.40 15.39 -7.99
CA LYS A 125 1.42 14.54 -7.31
C LYS A 125 1.68 14.42 -5.81
N CYS A 126 2.93 14.56 -5.37
CA CYS A 126 3.36 14.45 -3.99
C CYS A 126 4.63 15.29 -3.77
N TRP A 127 4.76 15.97 -2.63
CA TRP A 127 6.01 16.60 -2.22
C TRP A 127 7.04 15.54 -1.81
N LEU A 128 8.34 15.83 -1.98
CA LEU A 128 9.41 15.00 -1.44
C LEU A 128 9.48 15.21 0.08
N TYR A 129 8.65 14.47 0.81
CA TYR A 129 8.51 14.60 2.26
C TYR A 129 9.53 13.78 3.06
N TYR A 130 10.35 12.97 2.39
CA TYR A 130 11.30 12.05 3.01
C TYR A 130 12.73 12.32 2.51
N PRO A 131 13.75 12.05 3.34
CA PRO A 131 15.15 12.09 2.91
C PRO A 131 15.47 10.94 1.95
N ASP A 132 16.38 11.17 1.02
CA ASP A 132 16.92 10.16 0.10
C ASP A 132 18.40 10.44 -0.23
N TYR A 133 19.05 9.53 -0.94
CA TYR A 133 20.47 9.65 -1.28
C TYR A 133 20.77 10.85 -2.19
N ASP A 134 19.82 11.25 -3.03
CA ASP A 134 20.04 12.25 -4.07
C ASP A 134 19.86 13.68 -3.56
N ASN A 135 19.07 13.88 -2.49
CA ASN A 135 18.70 15.21 -2.00
C ASN A 135 19.28 15.50 -0.60
N ALA A 136 18.92 14.69 0.40
CA ALA A 136 19.31 14.93 1.79
C ALA A 136 19.23 13.64 2.60
N SER A 137 20.24 13.37 3.43
CA SER A 137 20.25 12.20 4.33
C SER A 137 19.32 12.33 5.53
N GLU A 138 18.90 13.54 5.88
CA GLU A 138 17.93 13.81 6.95
C GLU A 138 17.06 15.04 6.63
N LEU A 139 15.85 15.07 7.20
CA LEU A 139 14.94 16.20 7.20
C LEU A 139 14.54 16.54 8.62
N THR A 140 14.63 17.82 9.00
CA THR A 140 14.24 18.32 10.32
C THR A 140 13.03 19.23 10.20
N TYR A 141 12.04 19.01 11.05
CA TYR A 141 10.81 19.77 11.15
C TYR A 141 10.71 20.40 12.54
N ASP A 142 11.31 21.59 12.69
CA ASP A 142 11.44 22.28 13.98
C ASP A 142 10.09 22.64 14.61
N ASP A 143 9.09 22.94 13.78
CA ASP A 143 7.74 23.33 14.20
C ASP A 143 6.94 22.19 14.86
N VAL A 144 7.37 20.95 14.62
CA VAL A 144 6.83 19.74 15.25
C VAL A 144 7.91 18.97 16.00
N ASP A 145 9.10 19.52 16.20
CA ASP A 145 10.20 18.86 16.93
C ASP A 145 10.48 17.42 16.46
N LEU A 146 10.45 17.18 15.15
CA LEU A 146 10.69 15.86 14.57
C LEU A 146 11.85 15.90 13.59
N LYS A 147 12.65 14.83 13.57
CA LYS A 147 13.68 14.60 12.57
C LYS A 147 13.51 13.23 11.93
N VAL A 148 13.66 13.19 10.61
CA VAL A 148 13.58 11.96 9.80
C VAL A 148 14.96 11.71 9.23
N VAL A 149 15.56 10.57 9.55
CA VAL A 149 16.89 10.20 9.07
C VAL A 149 16.75 9.00 8.15
N PHE A 150 17.31 9.09 6.94
CA PHE A 150 17.38 7.97 6.03
C PHE A 150 18.39 6.92 6.51
N THR A 151 17.94 5.68 6.65
CA THR A 151 18.77 4.59 7.19
C THR A 151 19.22 3.61 6.11
N SER A 152 18.29 3.14 5.27
CA SER A 152 18.61 2.17 4.22
C SER A 152 17.53 2.11 3.15
N GLU A 153 17.91 1.62 1.98
CA GLU A 153 17.02 1.34 0.87
C GLU A 153 17.24 -0.08 0.36
N ARG A 154 16.15 -0.71 -0.06
CA ARG A 154 16.15 -1.99 -0.77
C ARG A 154 15.25 -1.88 -2.00
N GLN A 155 15.88 -1.95 -3.17
CA GLN A 155 15.17 -2.01 -4.43
C GLN A 155 14.58 -3.40 -4.66
N TYR A 156 13.28 -3.45 -4.96
CA TYR A 156 12.60 -4.62 -5.51
C TYR A 156 12.33 -4.39 -7.00
N ARG A 157 11.85 -5.41 -7.69
CA ARG A 157 11.60 -5.35 -9.14
C ARG A 157 10.58 -4.27 -9.52
N HIS A 158 9.57 -4.03 -8.67
CA HIS A 158 8.40 -3.21 -9.00
C HIS A 158 8.09 -2.12 -7.98
N TYR A 159 8.90 -1.98 -6.92
CA TYR A 159 8.72 -1.03 -5.84
C TYR A 159 10.02 -0.98 -5.02
N THR A 160 10.09 -0.04 -4.09
CA THR A 160 11.27 0.20 -3.26
C THR A 160 10.85 0.23 -1.80
N GLN A 161 11.65 -0.42 -0.94
CA GLN A 161 11.53 -0.27 0.50
C GLN A 161 12.60 0.71 0.98
N ARG A 162 12.20 1.74 1.72
CA ARG A 162 13.09 2.61 2.49
C ARG A 162 12.84 2.40 3.98
N LYS A 163 13.88 2.61 4.77
CA LYS A 163 13.81 2.64 6.23
C LYS A 163 14.28 3.99 6.71
N PHE A 164 13.49 4.57 7.60
CA PHE A 164 13.80 5.84 8.25
C PHE A 164 13.85 5.65 9.76
N GLU A 165 14.69 6.44 10.41
CA GLU A 165 14.59 6.68 11.84
C GLU A 165 13.84 8.01 12.05
N LEU A 166 12.67 7.95 12.68
CA LEU A 166 11.88 9.11 13.08
C LEU A 166 12.20 9.42 14.54
N ILE A 167 12.76 10.60 14.79
CA ILE A 167 13.28 11.02 16.09
C ILE A 167 12.43 12.17 16.60
N ASN A 168 11.97 12.06 17.85
CA ASN A 168 11.36 13.17 18.58
C ASN A 168 12.45 13.97 19.29
N LEU A 169 12.61 15.22 18.87
CA LEU A 169 13.67 16.10 19.35
C LEU A 169 13.44 16.59 20.78
N LEU A 170 12.20 16.54 21.28
CA LEU A 170 11.88 16.88 22.68
C LEU A 170 12.25 15.76 23.64
N THR A 171 11.99 14.51 23.27
CA THR A 171 12.16 13.36 24.16
C THR A 171 13.44 12.57 23.91
N GLY A 172 14.03 12.70 22.72
CA GLY A 172 15.12 11.86 22.23
C GLY A 172 14.70 10.44 21.83
N GLU A 173 13.41 10.10 21.92
CA GLU A 173 12.88 8.81 21.49
C GLU A 173 12.97 8.69 19.96
N SER A 174 13.36 7.52 19.46
CA SER A 174 13.36 7.23 18.02
C SER A 174 12.56 5.98 17.67
N ARG A 175 12.00 5.99 16.45
CA ARG A 175 11.17 4.90 15.92
C ARG A 175 11.59 4.55 14.50
N LEU A 176 11.67 3.26 14.21
CA LEU A 176 11.88 2.78 12.85
C LEU A 176 10.59 2.89 12.04
N ILE A 177 10.67 3.57 10.89
CA ILE A 177 9.58 3.67 9.91
C ILE A 177 9.98 2.91 8.64
N ILE A 178 9.06 2.09 8.13
CA ILE A 178 9.22 1.34 6.87
C ILE A 178 8.35 2.01 5.83
N HIS A 179 8.95 2.41 4.71
CA HIS A 179 8.28 3.13 3.64
C HIS A 179 8.35 2.33 2.34
N TRP A 180 7.19 1.99 1.79
CA TRP A 180 7.04 1.32 0.52
C TRP A 180 6.62 2.33 -0.55
N SER A 181 7.39 2.47 -1.61
CA SER A 181 7.16 3.46 -2.66
C SER A 181 7.59 2.98 -4.03
N ASP A 182 7.55 3.88 -5.01
CA ASP A 182 8.01 3.63 -6.39
C ASP A 182 7.32 2.42 -7.03
N PHE A 183 6.10 2.12 -6.56
CA PHE A 183 5.25 1.13 -7.18
C PHE A 183 4.77 1.66 -8.52
N ASP A 184 5.09 0.94 -9.59
CA ASP A 184 4.74 1.30 -10.96
C ASP A 184 3.23 1.14 -11.19
N TRP A 185 2.48 2.17 -10.79
CA TRP A 185 1.05 2.29 -11.00
C TRP A 185 0.77 3.26 -12.16
N PRO A 186 0.18 2.81 -13.27
CA PRO A 186 -0.09 3.68 -14.40
C PRO A 186 -1.13 4.77 -14.04
N ASP A 187 -0.80 6.04 -14.30
CA ASP A 187 -1.68 7.17 -13.95
C ASP A 187 -3.01 7.10 -14.71
N HIS A 188 -4.12 7.34 -13.98
CA HIS A 188 -5.52 7.18 -14.41
C HIS A 188 -5.97 5.76 -14.81
N GLY A 189 -5.12 4.75 -14.64
CA GLY A 189 -5.44 3.36 -14.94
C GLY A 189 -5.36 2.44 -13.72
N ALA A 190 -5.12 1.17 -14.02
CA ALA A 190 -4.77 0.14 -13.06
C ALA A 190 -3.67 -0.76 -13.65
N PRO A 191 -2.85 -1.44 -12.83
CA PRO A 191 -1.85 -2.37 -13.34
C PRO A 191 -2.48 -3.43 -14.24
N SER A 192 -1.83 -3.76 -15.35
CA SER A 192 -2.32 -4.81 -16.25
C SER A 192 -2.15 -6.21 -15.63
N ASN A 193 -1.06 -6.41 -14.89
CA ASN A 193 -0.75 -7.62 -14.14
C ASN A 193 -0.99 -7.37 -12.63
N PRO A 194 -1.84 -8.17 -11.94
CA PRO A 194 -2.04 -8.05 -10.50
C PRO A 194 -0.87 -8.56 -9.64
N GLU A 195 0.04 -9.38 -10.19
CA GLU A 195 1.10 -10.04 -9.43
C GLU A 195 2.05 -9.07 -8.70
N PRO A 196 2.60 -7.99 -9.31
CA PRO A 196 3.42 -7.02 -8.58
C PRO A 196 2.68 -6.36 -7.42
N PHE A 197 1.40 -6.06 -7.60
CA PHE A 197 0.55 -5.46 -6.59
C PHE A 197 0.32 -6.44 -5.42
N LEU A 198 0.03 -7.70 -5.73
CA LEU A 198 -0.14 -8.75 -4.72
C LEU A 198 1.18 -9.02 -3.96
N GLN A 199 2.32 -8.93 -4.64
CA GLN A 199 3.62 -9.05 -3.99
C GLN A 199 3.89 -7.88 -3.03
N LEU A 200 3.63 -6.64 -3.44
CA LEU A 200 3.72 -5.47 -2.55
C LEU A 200 2.83 -5.65 -1.32
N LEU A 201 1.57 -6.07 -1.54
CA LEU A 201 0.61 -6.31 -0.46
C LEU A 201 1.11 -7.39 0.52
N SER A 202 1.65 -8.49 0.00
CA SER A 202 2.24 -9.56 0.82
C SER A 202 3.43 -9.06 1.63
N ASP A 203 4.34 -8.29 1.01
CA ASP A 203 5.51 -7.73 1.67
C ASP A 203 5.14 -6.69 2.75
N VAL A 204 4.10 -5.88 2.51
CA VAL A 204 3.55 -4.94 3.51
C VAL A 204 3.01 -5.70 4.72
N ARG A 205 2.24 -6.78 4.51
CA ARG A 205 1.77 -7.62 5.63
C ARG A 205 2.93 -8.26 6.37
N TYR A 206 3.90 -8.79 5.63
CA TYR A 206 5.05 -9.49 6.18
C TYR A 206 5.90 -8.58 7.07
N CYS A 207 6.06 -7.30 6.72
CA CYS A 207 6.85 -6.37 7.52
C CYS A 207 6.16 -5.91 8.83
N GLY A 208 5.01 -6.49 9.18
CA GLY A 208 4.30 -6.22 10.43
C GLY A 208 3.43 -4.96 10.38
N ALA A 209 2.97 -4.54 9.18
CA ALA A 209 2.17 -3.32 9.03
C ALA A 209 0.87 -3.29 9.85
N PHE A 210 0.39 -4.46 10.28
CA PHE A 210 -0.84 -4.60 11.07
C PHE A 210 -0.60 -5.28 12.43
N ASP A 211 0.65 -5.29 12.92
CA ASP A 211 0.94 -5.82 14.25
C ASP A 211 0.31 -4.93 15.34
N PRO A 212 -0.26 -5.51 16.41
CA PRO A 212 -1.01 -4.78 17.42
C PRO A 212 -0.16 -3.82 18.27
N GLU A 213 1.17 -3.94 18.22
CA GLU A 213 2.13 -3.04 18.87
C GLU A 213 2.18 -1.66 18.20
N TYR A 214 1.75 -1.56 16.94
CA TYR A 214 1.81 -0.34 16.15
C TYR A 214 0.41 0.18 15.82
N GLY A 215 0.34 1.47 15.52
CA GLY A 215 -0.85 2.08 14.94
C GLY A 215 -1.07 1.68 13.48
N ALA A 216 -2.19 2.14 12.95
CA ALA A 216 -2.58 1.84 11.57
C ALA A 216 -1.50 2.32 10.56
N PRO A 217 -1.21 1.54 9.50
CA PRO A 217 -0.29 1.98 8.46
C PRO A 217 -0.87 3.17 7.72
N ILE A 218 0.02 4.08 7.32
CA ILE A 218 -0.32 5.24 6.49
C ILE A 218 -0.30 4.80 5.03
N LEU A 219 -1.38 5.06 4.32
CA LEU A 219 -1.50 4.75 2.90
C LEU A 219 -1.89 6.00 2.13
N HIS A 220 -1.12 6.36 1.12
CA HIS A 220 -1.42 7.51 0.27
C HIS A 220 -1.10 7.26 -1.20
N CYS A 221 -1.69 8.09 -2.04
CA CYS A 221 -1.25 8.30 -3.42
C CYS A 221 -1.16 9.82 -3.61
N SER A 222 -1.71 10.39 -4.69
CA SER A 222 -1.84 11.85 -4.79
C SER A 222 -3.04 12.37 -3.98
N ALA A 223 -4.25 11.89 -4.26
CA ALA A 223 -5.47 12.29 -3.54
C ALA A 223 -5.79 11.41 -2.32
N GLY A 224 -5.17 10.21 -2.24
CA GLY A 224 -5.45 9.25 -1.17
C GLY A 224 -6.81 8.55 -1.28
N ILE A 225 -7.35 8.40 -2.50
CA ILE A 225 -8.69 7.79 -2.70
C ILE A 225 -8.73 6.71 -3.80
N GLY A 226 -8.14 6.92 -4.98
CA GLY A 226 -8.19 5.95 -6.08
C GLY A 226 -7.38 4.68 -5.78
N ARG A 227 -6.07 4.74 -6.01
CA ARG A 227 -5.10 3.64 -5.79
C ARG A 227 -5.12 3.14 -4.34
N SER A 228 -5.21 4.07 -3.39
CA SER A 228 -5.33 3.77 -1.96
C SER A 228 -6.60 2.98 -1.65
N GLY A 229 -7.74 3.35 -2.25
CA GLY A 229 -9.00 2.60 -2.10
C GLY A 229 -8.89 1.19 -2.65
N THR A 230 -8.26 1.00 -3.82
CA THR A 230 -7.99 -0.32 -4.39
C THR A 230 -7.13 -1.17 -3.47
N PHE A 231 -6.06 -0.61 -2.89
CA PHE A 231 -5.21 -1.34 -1.94
C PHE A 231 -5.98 -1.83 -0.72
N VAL A 232 -6.73 -0.93 -0.06
CA VAL A 232 -7.54 -1.29 1.12
C VAL A 232 -8.56 -2.37 0.78
N LEU A 233 -9.27 -2.23 -0.35
CA LEU A 233 -10.32 -3.17 -0.74
C LEU A 233 -9.74 -4.57 -1.00
N VAL A 234 -8.69 -4.67 -1.82
CA VAL A 234 -8.09 -5.97 -2.15
C VAL A 234 -7.50 -6.63 -0.92
N ASP A 235 -6.76 -5.87 -0.08
CA ASP A 235 -6.22 -6.41 1.17
C ASP A 235 -7.32 -6.96 2.08
N SER A 236 -8.35 -6.16 2.32
CA SER A 236 -9.41 -6.52 3.26
C SER A 236 -10.20 -7.73 2.78
N ILE A 237 -10.54 -7.80 1.49
CA ILE A 237 -11.28 -8.92 0.91
C ILE A 237 -10.43 -10.19 0.93
N LEU A 238 -9.16 -10.14 0.50
CA LEU A 238 -8.28 -11.31 0.59
C LEU A 238 -8.12 -11.79 2.04
N LYS A 239 -8.03 -10.86 3.00
CA LYS A 239 -7.95 -11.24 4.42
C LYS A 239 -9.24 -11.87 4.93
N MET A 240 -10.41 -11.37 4.53
CA MET A 240 -11.69 -11.99 4.89
C MET A 240 -11.82 -13.38 4.29
N LEU A 241 -11.48 -13.54 3.01
CA LEU A 241 -11.58 -14.81 2.29
C LEU A 241 -10.65 -15.89 2.86
N ALA A 242 -9.46 -15.50 3.31
CA ALA A 242 -8.51 -16.43 3.93
C ALA A 242 -8.94 -16.93 5.33
N HIS A 243 -9.92 -16.29 5.99
CA HIS A 243 -10.32 -16.62 7.37
C HIS A 243 -11.80 -16.97 7.54
N THR A 244 -12.61 -16.87 6.48
CA THR A 244 -14.05 -17.17 6.54
C THR A 244 -14.33 -18.63 6.19
N GLN A 245 -15.30 -19.24 6.87
CA GLN A 245 -15.84 -20.55 6.50
C GLN A 245 -16.82 -20.47 5.33
N ASN A 246 -17.39 -19.28 5.09
CA ASN A 246 -18.34 -19.01 4.01
C ASN A 246 -17.78 -17.90 3.10
N PRO A 247 -16.91 -18.23 2.12
CA PRO A 247 -16.38 -17.26 1.18
C PRO A 247 -17.46 -16.51 0.41
N SER A 248 -18.58 -17.17 0.10
CA SER A 248 -19.73 -16.62 -0.63
C SER A 248 -20.41 -15.43 0.05
N ASP A 249 -20.23 -15.26 1.37
CA ASP A 249 -20.80 -14.13 2.12
C ASP A 249 -19.98 -12.84 1.95
N VAL A 250 -18.79 -12.93 1.35
CA VAL A 250 -17.90 -11.78 1.16
C VAL A 250 -18.30 -11.01 -0.10
N SER A 251 -18.98 -9.88 0.09
CA SER A 251 -19.40 -8.97 -0.97
C SER A 251 -18.41 -7.81 -1.13
N LEU A 252 -17.73 -7.76 -2.28
CA LEU A 252 -16.78 -6.69 -2.61
C LEU A 252 -17.45 -5.31 -2.64
N VAL A 253 -18.65 -5.24 -3.24
CA VAL A 253 -19.41 -4.00 -3.36
C VAL A 253 -19.87 -3.46 -2.01
N ASP A 254 -20.23 -4.33 -1.06
CA ASP A 254 -20.63 -3.90 0.28
C ASP A 254 -19.44 -3.42 1.10
N ILE A 255 -18.29 -4.09 1.00
CA ILE A 255 -17.05 -3.63 1.64
C ILE A 255 -16.60 -2.29 1.04
N LEU A 256 -16.66 -2.12 -0.28
CA LEU A 256 -16.36 -0.84 -0.93
C LEU A 256 -17.31 0.27 -0.45
N ALA A 257 -18.61 0.00 -0.41
CA ALA A 257 -19.60 0.94 0.10
C ALA A 257 -19.32 1.31 1.56
N HIS A 258 -18.93 0.33 2.39
CA HIS A 258 -18.58 0.55 3.79
C HIS A 258 -17.35 1.45 3.95
N ILE A 259 -16.23 1.16 3.29
CA ILE A 259 -15.01 1.99 3.40
C ILE A 259 -15.22 3.40 2.84
N ARG A 260 -16.09 3.56 1.83
CA ARG A 260 -16.51 4.86 1.30
C ARG A 260 -17.30 5.72 2.30
N THR A 261 -17.90 5.14 3.33
CA THR A 261 -18.52 5.92 4.43
C THR A 261 -17.51 6.57 5.37
N GLN A 262 -16.24 6.18 5.28
CA GLN A 262 -15.16 6.65 6.15
C GLN A 262 -14.20 7.60 5.42
N ARG A 263 -14.01 7.44 4.11
CA ARG A 263 -13.36 8.42 3.23
C ARG A 263 -14.05 8.42 1.88
N GLY A 264 -14.50 9.58 1.41
CA GLY A 264 -15.24 9.69 0.15
C GLY A 264 -14.40 9.34 -1.07
N GLY A 265 -15.05 8.84 -2.13
CA GLY A 265 -14.41 8.66 -3.44
C GLY A 265 -13.39 7.52 -3.55
N LEU A 266 -13.32 6.59 -2.60
CA LEU A 266 -12.41 5.44 -2.71
C LEU A 266 -12.69 4.63 -3.99
N ILE A 267 -11.64 4.31 -4.76
CA ILE A 267 -11.73 3.78 -6.13
C ILE A 267 -12.42 4.78 -7.08
N GLN A 268 -11.64 5.35 -8.00
CA GLN A 268 -12.04 6.52 -8.81
C GLN A 268 -12.49 6.16 -10.22
N THR A 269 -12.21 4.94 -10.71
CA THR A 269 -12.59 4.52 -12.06
C THR A 269 -13.16 3.10 -12.07
N ALA A 270 -13.97 2.79 -13.08
CA ALA A 270 -14.44 1.44 -13.34
C ALA A 270 -13.28 0.46 -13.57
N GLU A 271 -12.17 0.91 -14.18
CA GLU A 271 -10.98 0.07 -14.38
C GLU A 271 -10.27 -0.26 -13.06
N GLN A 272 -10.22 0.66 -12.09
CA GLN A 272 -9.69 0.36 -10.75
C GLN A 272 -10.57 -0.64 -10.01
N LEU A 273 -11.90 -0.54 -10.17
CA LEU A 273 -12.84 -1.54 -9.62
C LEU A 273 -12.62 -2.91 -10.27
N ARG A 274 -12.59 -2.95 -11.61
CA ARG A 274 -12.30 -4.16 -12.39
C ARG A 274 -10.97 -4.80 -11.99
N PHE A 275 -9.92 -4.00 -11.84
CA PHE A 275 -8.63 -4.47 -11.37
C PHE A 275 -8.70 -5.05 -9.95
N SER A 276 -9.50 -4.45 -9.06
CA SER A 276 -9.69 -4.98 -7.70
C SER A 276 -10.22 -6.42 -7.75
N TYR A 277 -11.23 -6.70 -8.58
CA TYR A 277 -11.71 -8.08 -8.80
C TYR A 277 -10.60 -8.98 -9.35
N ARG A 278 -9.89 -8.56 -10.40
CA ARG A 278 -8.80 -9.34 -11.01
C ARG A 278 -7.70 -9.67 -10.00
N ALA A 279 -7.32 -8.72 -9.16
CA ALA A 279 -6.31 -8.91 -8.13
C ALA A 279 -6.78 -9.88 -7.04
N ILE A 280 -8.05 -9.80 -6.62
CA ILE A 280 -8.63 -10.73 -5.64
C ILE A 280 -8.69 -12.16 -6.21
N ILE A 281 -9.16 -12.32 -7.45
CA ILE A 281 -9.22 -13.63 -8.12
C ILE A 281 -7.81 -14.23 -8.27
N ALA A 282 -6.83 -13.43 -8.65
CA ALA A 282 -5.44 -13.87 -8.73
C ALA A 282 -4.88 -14.24 -7.34
N GLY A 283 -5.15 -13.42 -6.32
CA GLY A 283 -4.73 -13.70 -4.94
C GLY A 283 -5.34 -15.00 -4.39
N LEU A 284 -6.62 -15.26 -4.66
CA LEU A 284 -7.30 -16.51 -4.28
C LEU A 284 -6.65 -17.74 -4.90
N LYS A 285 -6.20 -17.66 -6.17
CA LYS A 285 -5.49 -18.77 -6.82
C LYS A 285 -4.20 -19.10 -6.08
N VAL A 286 -3.43 -18.07 -5.71
CA VAL A 286 -2.22 -18.23 -4.90
C VAL A 286 -2.53 -18.82 -3.52
N LEU A 287 -3.58 -18.35 -2.84
CA LEU A 287 -3.99 -18.90 -1.54
C LEU A 287 -4.32 -20.39 -1.62
N ASN A 288 -5.10 -20.80 -2.62
CA ASN A 288 -5.48 -22.20 -2.82
C ASN A 288 -4.27 -23.09 -3.16
N GLU A 289 -3.33 -22.59 -3.97
CA GLU A 289 -2.09 -23.32 -4.30
C GLU A 289 -1.22 -23.54 -3.06
N LEU A 290 -1.12 -22.55 -2.18
CA LEU A 290 -0.39 -22.66 -0.91
C LEU A 290 -1.02 -23.72 0.00
N GLU A 291 -2.34 -23.69 0.20
CA GLU A 291 -3.05 -24.69 1.02
C GLU A 291 -2.90 -26.12 0.48
N GLN A 292 -2.92 -26.30 -0.84
CA GLN A 292 -2.71 -27.61 -1.46
C GLN A 292 -1.26 -28.10 -1.29
N SER A 293 -0.29 -27.18 -1.24
CA SER A 293 1.12 -27.52 -1.05
C SER A 293 1.51 -27.86 0.40
N GLU A 294 0.66 -27.51 1.38
CA GLU A 294 0.85 -27.83 2.80
C GLU A 294 0.23 -29.19 3.22
N LYS A 295 -0.56 -29.85 2.36
CA LYS A 295 -1.07 -31.20 2.64
C LYS A 295 0.07 -32.23 2.51
N PRO A 296 0.32 -33.10 3.51
CA PRO A 296 1.33 -34.12 3.41
C PRO A 296 1.02 -35.05 2.24
N PHE A 297 2.05 -35.34 1.44
CA PHE A 297 2.00 -36.38 0.42
C PHE A 297 1.59 -37.68 1.11
N VAL A 298 0.38 -38.19 0.80
CA VAL A 298 -0.03 -39.51 1.25
C VAL A 298 0.90 -40.50 0.55
N ASP A 299 1.72 -41.19 1.33
CA ASP A 299 2.59 -42.25 0.85
C ASP A 299 1.70 -43.31 0.20
N CYS A 300 1.73 -43.41 -1.13
CA CYS A 300 1.11 -44.53 -1.81
C CYS A 300 2.02 -45.74 -1.61
N ASP A 301 1.55 -46.68 -0.79
CA ASP A 301 2.09 -48.00 -0.52
C ASP A 301 3.04 -48.53 -1.62
N MET A 302 4.34 -48.53 -1.33
CA MET A 302 5.27 -49.46 -1.95
C MET A 302 5.02 -50.84 -1.34
N ASN A 303 4.09 -51.58 -1.95
CA ASN A 303 4.07 -53.04 -1.83
C ASN A 303 5.40 -53.58 -2.38
N LEU A 304 6.28 -53.96 -1.45
CA LEU A 304 7.40 -54.85 -1.72
C LEU A 304 6.83 -56.23 -2.09
N SER A 305 6.79 -56.51 -3.38
CA SER A 305 6.79 -57.88 -3.89
C SER A 305 8.07 -58.09 -4.70
N SER A 306 9.03 -58.72 -4.02
CA SER A 306 10.05 -59.65 -4.51
C SER A 306 10.56 -59.48 -5.95
N GLU A 307 11.82 -59.07 -6.04
CA GLU A 307 12.70 -59.29 -7.18
C GLU A 307 12.77 -60.78 -7.54
N SER A 308 12.71 -61.06 -8.84
CA SER A 308 13.40 -62.21 -9.44
C SER A 308 14.08 -61.71 -10.72
N GLU A 309 15.40 -61.86 -10.73
CA GLU A 309 16.32 -61.56 -11.81
C GLU A 309 16.00 -62.32 -13.10
N SER A 310 16.28 -61.70 -14.25
CA SER A 310 16.93 -62.40 -15.38
C SER A 310 17.52 -61.39 -16.36
N GLU A 311 18.67 -61.81 -16.88
CA GLU A 311 19.64 -61.11 -17.71
C GLU A 311 19.15 -60.87 -19.14
N ASP A 312 19.77 -59.87 -19.78
CA ASP A 312 20.56 -59.99 -21.02
C ASP A 312 20.19 -59.06 -22.20
N ASP A 313 21.27 -58.77 -22.93
CA ASP A 313 21.41 -58.26 -24.29
C ASP A 313 21.25 -56.75 -24.57
N GLY A 314 22.40 -56.17 -24.95
CA GLY A 314 22.54 -54.81 -25.42
C GLY A 314 22.21 -54.63 -26.90
N GLU A 315 22.19 -53.37 -27.33
CA GLU A 315 22.63 -52.97 -28.67
C GLU A 315 22.80 -51.45 -28.78
N ASN A 316 23.80 -51.07 -29.56
CA ASN A 316 24.14 -49.73 -30.02
C ASN A 316 22.95 -48.97 -30.61
N PHE A 317 22.88 -47.64 -30.46
CA PHE A 317 22.60 -46.76 -31.61
C PHE A 317 23.23 -45.36 -31.49
N ASN A 318 23.83 -44.99 -32.61
CA ASN A 318 24.65 -43.81 -32.91
C ASN A 318 23.82 -42.53 -33.18
N TYR A 319 24.46 -41.39 -32.88
CA TYR A 319 24.41 -40.07 -33.54
C TYR A 319 23.06 -39.42 -33.93
N LYS A 320 22.89 -38.16 -33.52
CA LYS A 320 22.93 -37.04 -34.49
C LYS A 320 23.29 -35.69 -33.86
N LYS A 321 24.23 -35.03 -34.54
CA LYS A 321 24.81 -33.72 -34.29
C LYS A 321 24.05 -32.61 -35.06
N HIS A 322 24.06 -31.41 -34.46
CA HIS A 322 24.16 -30.05 -35.06
C HIS A 322 22.90 -29.37 -35.65
N PRO A 323 22.88 -28.01 -35.80
CA PRO A 323 23.92 -27.00 -35.45
C PRO A 323 23.45 -25.69 -34.73
N LYS A 324 24.42 -25.11 -33.99
CA LYS A 324 24.92 -23.71 -33.94
C LYS A 324 24.01 -22.48 -34.24
N GLN A 325 24.03 -21.58 -33.24
CA GLN A 325 24.37 -20.14 -33.24
C GLN A 325 23.76 -19.18 -34.28
N CYS A 326 23.19 -18.07 -33.77
CA CYS A 326 23.70 -16.74 -34.10
C CYS A 326 23.37 -15.76 -32.96
N GLY A 327 24.41 -15.17 -32.36
CA GLY A 327 24.26 -13.98 -31.51
C GLY A 327 24.21 -12.71 -32.36
N ARG A 328 23.75 -11.60 -31.76
CA ARG A 328 24.20 -10.25 -32.11
C ARG A 328 23.97 -9.28 -30.96
N GLN A 329 24.95 -8.40 -30.82
CA GLN A 329 25.26 -7.53 -29.70
C GLN A 329 24.43 -6.24 -29.66
N ASN A 330 24.45 -5.66 -28.46
CA ASN A 330 24.21 -4.27 -28.06
C ASN A 330 24.49 -3.20 -29.12
N ASN A 331 23.69 -2.13 -29.07
CA ASN A 331 24.17 -0.77 -29.33
C ASN A 331 23.40 0.24 -28.44
N ILE A 332 24.16 0.91 -27.57
CA ILE A 332 23.87 2.22 -26.98
C ILE A 332 24.58 3.26 -27.85
N MET A 333 23.98 4.44 -28.05
CA MET A 333 24.60 5.78 -27.99
C MET A 333 23.60 6.87 -28.45
N PRO A 334 23.84 8.17 -28.17
CA PRO A 334 22.85 9.09 -27.60
C PRO A 334 22.54 10.30 -28.50
N ASN A 335 21.51 11.05 -28.13
CA ASN A 335 21.37 12.51 -28.17
C ASN A 335 19.93 12.93 -28.46
N GLY A 336 19.49 13.92 -27.69
CA GLY A 336 18.13 14.45 -27.72
C GLY A 336 17.79 15.21 -29.00
N ARG A 337 16.52 15.13 -29.36
CA ARG A 337 15.68 16.25 -29.80
C ARG A 337 14.21 15.89 -29.54
N LEU A 338 13.48 16.93 -29.14
CA LEU A 338 12.06 16.95 -28.80
C LEU A 338 11.21 16.50 -29.99
N CYS A 339 10.22 15.65 -29.75
CA CYS A 339 9.14 15.39 -30.69
C CYS A 339 7.99 16.33 -30.33
N GLU A 340 7.84 17.40 -31.10
CA GLU A 340 6.60 18.17 -31.22
C GLU A 340 5.56 17.32 -31.97
N ASN A 341 4.28 17.52 -31.63
CA ASN A 341 3.06 16.90 -32.18
C ASN A 341 2.56 15.63 -31.48
N CYS A 342 1.84 15.83 -30.36
CA CYS A 342 0.70 14.99 -30.00
C CYS A 342 -0.51 15.93 -29.81
N GLU A 343 -1.48 15.82 -30.71
CA GLU A 343 -2.79 16.47 -30.57
C GLU A 343 -3.60 15.74 -29.49
N ASP A 344 -3.91 16.46 -28.43
CA ASP A 344 -4.76 16.03 -27.32
C ASP A 344 -6.25 16.09 -27.73
N ILE A 345 -6.98 15.00 -27.44
CA ILE A 345 -8.44 15.01 -27.40
C ILE A 345 -8.86 14.78 -25.93
N ASN A 346 -9.69 15.70 -25.44
CA ASN A 346 -10.39 15.76 -24.14
C ASN A 346 -9.75 16.56 -22.98
N CYS A 347 -9.51 17.86 -23.22
CA CYS A 347 -9.34 18.84 -22.15
C CYS A 347 -10.34 20.03 -22.23
N GLU A 348 -11.56 19.81 -22.75
CA GLU A 348 -12.49 20.90 -23.11
C GLU A 348 -13.80 20.97 -22.30
N LEU A 349 -13.79 20.63 -21.01
CA LEU A 349 -14.98 20.78 -20.15
C LEU A 349 -14.78 21.57 -18.84
N MET A 350 -13.72 22.37 -18.69
CA MET A 350 -13.49 23.15 -17.46
C MET A 350 -13.01 24.60 -17.68
N LYS A 351 -13.55 25.31 -18.68
CA LYS A 351 -13.33 26.77 -18.81
C LYS A 351 -14.62 27.50 -19.19
N ARG A 352 -15.45 27.81 -18.18
CA ARG A 352 -16.31 29.00 -18.17
C ARG A 352 -16.52 29.47 -16.73
N ALA A 353 -15.80 30.52 -16.34
CA ALA A 353 -16.32 31.68 -15.60
C ALA A 353 -15.15 32.55 -15.08
N ASP A 354 -15.01 33.68 -15.76
CA ASP A 354 -14.65 35.01 -15.26
C ASP A 354 -13.23 35.34 -14.77
N SER A 355 -12.57 36.05 -15.69
CA SER A 355 -11.49 37.01 -15.55
C SER A 355 -11.84 38.22 -14.68
N THR A 356 -10.91 38.65 -13.82
CA THR A 356 -10.31 40.01 -13.85
C THR A 356 -9.08 40.07 -12.93
N PRO A 357 -8.09 40.96 -13.21
CA PRO A 357 -6.72 40.80 -12.74
C PRO A 357 -6.39 41.71 -11.54
N SER A 358 -5.52 41.26 -10.62
CA SER A 358 -4.86 42.18 -9.69
C SER A 358 -3.44 41.71 -9.33
N SER A 359 -2.48 42.42 -9.92
CA SER A 359 -1.21 42.92 -9.35
C SER A 359 -0.46 42.08 -8.31
N TYR A 360 0.67 41.55 -8.76
CA TYR A 360 1.85 41.22 -7.97
C TYR A 360 2.34 42.41 -7.14
N HIS A 361 2.57 42.20 -5.84
CA HIS A 361 3.62 42.87 -5.08
C HIS A 361 4.23 41.91 -4.04
N PRO A 362 5.56 41.84 -3.91
CA PRO A 362 6.24 40.99 -2.94
C PRO A 362 6.58 41.76 -1.66
N SER A 363 6.47 41.13 -0.48
CA SER A 363 7.27 41.40 0.75
C SER A 363 6.60 40.78 2.02
N PRO A 364 7.29 40.69 3.18
CA PRO A 364 8.72 40.44 3.41
C PRO A 364 8.99 39.35 4.48
N LYS A 365 10.26 38.98 4.59
CA LYS A 365 10.88 38.29 5.74
C LYS A 365 10.51 38.99 7.06
N THR A 366 10.20 38.21 8.10
CA THR A 366 10.15 38.75 9.48
C THR A 366 11.05 37.94 10.40
N THR A 367 12.11 38.63 10.81
CA THR A 367 13.05 38.35 11.89
C THR A 367 12.39 38.25 13.27
N HIS A 368 13.03 37.46 14.13
CA HIS A 368 12.80 37.35 15.57
C HIS A 368 12.50 38.67 16.30
N ARG A 369 11.54 38.63 17.22
CA ARG A 369 11.63 39.32 18.52
C ARG A 369 10.77 38.64 19.58
N LEU A 370 11.43 38.30 20.68
CA LEU A 370 10.88 38.01 21.99
C LEU A 370 9.94 39.14 22.46
N ILE A 371 8.85 38.80 23.15
CA ILE A 371 8.36 39.49 24.36
C ILE A 371 7.40 38.55 25.11
N SER A 372 7.45 38.74 26.43
CA SER A 372 6.99 38.01 27.60
C SER A 372 5.49 37.78 27.80
N ALA A 373 5.24 36.82 28.68
CA ALA A 373 3.99 36.41 29.31
C ALA A 373 3.14 37.52 29.96
N SER A 374 1.82 37.34 29.88
CA SER A 374 0.89 37.58 30.99
C SER A 374 -0.41 36.82 30.73
N GLY A 375 -0.84 36.03 31.70
CA GLY A 375 -1.94 35.07 31.57
C GLY A 375 -3.34 35.69 31.60
N SER A 376 -4.32 34.85 31.28
CA SER A 376 -5.70 34.99 31.71
C SER A 376 -6.35 33.62 31.73
N ARG A 377 -6.85 33.26 32.91
CA ARG A 377 -7.66 32.06 33.19
C ARG A 377 -9.00 32.19 32.47
N VAL A 378 -9.43 31.13 31.79
CA VAL A 378 -10.85 30.93 31.45
C VAL A 378 -11.25 29.52 31.88
N SER A 379 -12.42 29.48 32.47
CA SER A 379 -13.06 28.42 33.25
C SER A 379 -13.33 27.13 32.49
N SER A 380 -13.20 26.04 33.23
CA SER A 380 -13.73 24.71 32.98
C SER A 380 -15.25 24.72 32.93
N GLU A 381 -15.84 24.29 31.83
CA GLU A 381 -17.07 23.48 31.76
C GLU A 381 -17.30 23.07 30.29
N ASP A 382 -17.85 21.86 30.09
CA ASP A 382 -18.18 21.20 28.81
C ASP A 382 -17.10 20.38 28.07
N LEU A 383 -16.57 19.36 28.78
CA LEU A 383 -16.06 18.14 28.14
C LEU A 383 -17.13 17.05 28.19
N LYS A 384 -17.89 16.90 27.10
CA LYS A 384 -18.77 15.73 26.91
C LYS A 384 -17.92 14.50 26.57
N SER A 385 -18.10 13.46 27.37
CA SER A 385 -17.39 12.18 27.32
C SER A 385 -17.71 11.40 26.03
N TYR A 386 -16.67 11.00 25.31
CA TYR A 386 -16.74 9.91 24.34
C TYR A 386 -16.38 8.59 25.04
N PRO A 387 -17.04 7.46 24.71
CA PRO A 387 -16.74 6.19 25.35
C PRO A 387 -15.38 5.66 24.86
N GLN A 388 -14.37 5.70 25.73
CA GLN A 388 -13.13 4.95 25.57
C GLN A 388 -13.43 3.46 25.76
N SER A 389 -13.47 2.68 24.68
CA SER A 389 -13.31 1.23 24.76
C SER A 389 -11.83 0.86 24.65
N SER A 390 -11.04 1.28 25.64
CA SER A 390 -9.70 0.73 25.83
C SER A 390 -9.84 -0.68 26.39
N LYS A 391 -9.66 -1.71 25.56
CA LYS A 391 -9.28 -3.02 26.09
C LYS A 391 -7.96 -2.83 26.83
N ILE A 392 -7.96 -3.04 28.15
CA ILE A 392 -6.75 -3.01 28.97
C ILE A 392 -5.88 -4.17 28.49
N ILE A 393 -4.78 -3.85 27.81
CA ILE A 393 -3.77 -4.83 27.42
C ILE A 393 -3.14 -5.35 28.71
N THR A 394 -3.30 -6.64 28.97
CA THR A 394 -2.74 -7.26 30.17
C THR A 394 -1.24 -7.54 29.96
N PRO A 395 -0.43 -7.62 31.02
CA PRO A 395 0.97 -8.05 30.92
C PRO A 395 1.12 -9.40 30.18
N GLN A 396 0.10 -10.25 30.28
CA GLN A 396 0.04 -11.56 29.64
C GLN A 396 -0.20 -11.47 28.12
N ASP A 397 -0.94 -10.45 27.66
CA ASP A 397 -1.10 -10.14 26.24
C ASP A 397 0.22 -9.63 25.63
N VAL A 398 0.97 -8.83 26.39
CA VAL A 398 2.30 -8.33 25.98
C VAL A 398 3.30 -9.49 25.88
N GLU A 399 3.33 -10.38 26.87
CA GLU A 399 4.21 -11.55 26.88
C GLU A 399 3.87 -12.51 25.73
N THR A 400 2.57 -12.74 25.47
CA THR A 400 2.11 -13.56 24.34
C THR A 400 2.53 -12.92 23.01
N SER A 401 2.39 -11.60 22.87
CA SER A 401 2.82 -10.86 21.67
C SER A 401 4.35 -10.94 21.46
N LEU A 402 5.14 -10.78 22.52
CA LEU A 402 6.60 -10.90 22.47
C LEU A 402 7.05 -12.32 22.09
N ARG A 403 6.38 -13.33 22.62
CA ARG A 403 6.65 -14.74 22.26
C ARG A 403 6.31 -15.01 20.79
N LEU A 404 5.14 -14.58 20.32
CA LEU A 404 4.76 -14.70 18.91
C LEU A 404 5.74 -13.94 17.99
N ARG A 405 6.26 -12.79 18.43
CA ARG A 405 7.30 -12.02 17.72
C ARG A 405 8.62 -12.79 17.62
N GLN A 406 9.08 -13.39 18.71
CA GLN A 406 10.29 -14.23 18.70
C GLN A 406 10.10 -15.47 17.81
N GLU A 407 8.95 -16.12 17.86
CA GLU A 407 8.63 -17.27 16.99
C GLU A 407 8.60 -16.86 15.51
N ARG A 408 8.06 -15.69 15.17
CA ARG A 408 8.08 -15.15 13.79
C ARG A 408 9.50 -14.83 13.32
N LEU A 409 10.32 -14.19 14.14
CA LEU A 409 11.71 -13.86 13.82
C LEU A 409 12.55 -15.14 13.62
N LEU A 410 12.40 -16.13 14.50
CA LEU A 410 13.10 -17.40 14.40
C LEU A 410 12.67 -18.19 13.15
N ARG A 411 11.36 -18.18 12.84
CA ARG A 411 10.82 -18.78 11.61
C ARG A 411 11.34 -18.06 10.37
N GLN A 412 11.45 -16.74 10.40
CA GLN A 412 12.06 -15.94 9.34
C GLN A 412 13.53 -16.32 9.11
N GLU A 413 14.37 -16.32 10.15
CA GLU A 413 15.77 -16.71 10.01
C GLU A 413 15.93 -18.14 9.49
N THR A 414 15.06 -19.05 9.94
CA THR A 414 15.06 -20.44 9.48
C THR A 414 14.69 -20.55 8.01
N LEU A 415 13.70 -19.77 7.55
CA LEU A 415 13.30 -19.70 6.15
C LEU A 415 14.39 -19.07 5.27
N GLU A 416 15.00 -17.98 5.73
CA GLU A 416 16.10 -17.31 5.02
C GLU A 416 17.30 -18.25 4.86
N ARG A 417 17.67 -18.99 5.91
CA ARG A 417 18.69 -20.04 5.84
C ARG A 417 18.31 -21.16 4.88
N LYS A 418 17.07 -21.66 4.92
CA LYS A 418 16.59 -22.69 3.98
C LYS A 418 16.61 -22.21 2.54
N VAL A 419 16.19 -20.97 2.27
CA VAL A 419 16.26 -20.36 0.93
C VAL A 419 17.70 -20.22 0.48
N HIS A 420 18.62 -19.82 1.36
CA HIS A 420 20.04 -19.72 1.07
C HIS A 420 20.66 -21.08 0.75
N ASP A 421 20.39 -22.10 1.57
CA ASP A 421 20.88 -23.47 1.37
C ASP A 421 20.31 -24.11 0.10
N LEU A 422 19.05 -23.85 -0.23
CA LEU A 422 18.44 -24.29 -1.48
C LEU A 422 19.08 -23.60 -2.68
N LYS A 423 19.29 -22.27 -2.63
CA LYS A 423 20.03 -21.55 -3.68
C LYS A 423 21.42 -22.14 -3.89
N ASN A 424 22.12 -22.48 -2.81
CA ASN A 424 23.46 -23.08 -2.87
C ASN A 424 23.43 -24.52 -3.40
N LYS A 425 22.45 -25.35 -3.00
CA LYS A 425 22.27 -26.72 -3.52
C LYS A 425 21.89 -26.72 -4.99
N PHE A 426 21.03 -25.81 -5.44
CA PHE A 426 20.58 -25.72 -6.83
C PHE A 426 21.61 -25.06 -7.75
N GLN A 427 22.43 -24.10 -7.27
CA GLN A 427 23.61 -23.62 -8.02
C GLN A 427 24.62 -24.74 -8.28
N ARG A 428 24.70 -25.74 -7.39
CA ARG A 428 25.55 -26.93 -7.58
C ARG A 428 24.94 -27.99 -8.51
N GLN A 429 23.67 -27.85 -8.91
CA GLN A 429 22.94 -28.85 -9.71
C GLN A 429 22.35 -28.33 -11.03
N SER A 430 22.53 -27.07 -11.42
CA SER A 430 21.68 -26.52 -12.49
C SER A 430 22.07 -26.95 -13.91
N SER A 431 21.13 -27.66 -14.56
CA SER A 431 20.74 -27.46 -15.96
C SER A 431 19.30 -26.94 -16.07
N TYR A 432 18.80 -26.19 -15.09
CA TYR A 432 17.45 -25.62 -15.09
C TYR A 432 17.47 -24.09 -15.28
N ASN A 433 16.55 -23.60 -16.11
CA ASN A 433 16.40 -22.21 -16.51
C ASN A 433 16.01 -21.32 -15.31
N GLU A 434 16.73 -20.20 -15.10
CA GLU A 434 16.55 -19.28 -13.96
C GLU A 434 15.11 -18.78 -13.78
N ALA A 435 14.34 -18.69 -14.87
CA ALA A 435 12.94 -18.27 -14.86
C ALA A 435 12.04 -19.22 -14.03
N THR A 436 12.22 -20.54 -14.16
CA THR A 436 11.41 -21.53 -13.44
C THR A 436 11.78 -21.58 -11.96
N LEU A 437 13.06 -21.35 -11.64
CA LEU A 437 13.57 -21.29 -10.27
C LEU A 437 13.07 -20.05 -9.52
N PHE A 438 12.99 -18.90 -10.21
CA PHE A 438 12.41 -17.68 -9.66
C PHE A 438 10.94 -17.89 -9.33
N THR A 439 10.14 -18.44 -10.27
CA THR A 439 8.72 -18.71 -10.06
C THR A 439 8.46 -19.66 -8.90
N LEU A 440 9.15 -20.81 -8.82
CA LEU A 440 8.95 -21.76 -7.71
C LEU A 440 9.32 -21.18 -6.33
N LEU A 441 10.38 -20.37 -6.25
CA LEU A 441 10.80 -19.74 -5.00
C LEU A 441 9.90 -18.55 -4.61
N THR A 442 9.38 -17.79 -5.58
CA THR A 442 8.41 -16.73 -5.31
C THR A 442 7.08 -17.32 -4.87
N THR A 443 6.55 -18.31 -5.59
CA THR A 443 5.23 -18.88 -5.32
C THR A 443 5.17 -19.64 -3.99
N LYS A 444 6.21 -20.42 -3.66
CA LYS A 444 6.21 -21.29 -2.46
C LYS A 444 6.73 -20.64 -1.18
N TYR A 445 7.54 -19.57 -1.26
CA TYR A 445 8.17 -18.97 -0.07
C TYR A 445 7.91 -17.47 0.13
N ARG A 446 7.38 -16.77 -0.87
CA ARG A 446 7.15 -15.32 -0.80
C ARG A 446 5.70 -14.91 -0.54
N TYR A 447 4.74 -15.83 -0.74
CA TYR A 447 3.32 -15.59 -0.52
C TYR A 447 2.66 -16.15 0.75
N PRO A 448 3.35 -16.76 1.76
CA PRO A 448 2.63 -17.25 2.95
C PRO A 448 1.95 -16.13 3.76
N PHE A 449 2.21 -14.85 3.44
CA PHE A 449 1.58 -13.68 4.07
C PHE A 449 0.41 -13.09 3.29
N LEU A 450 0.04 -13.67 2.15
CA LEU A 450 -1.27 -13.39 1.54
C LEU A 450 -2.44 -13.96 2.39
N ILE A 451 -2.17 -14.91 3.30
CA ILE A 451 -3.11 -15.53 4.23
C ILE A 451 -3.39 -14.65 5.47
#